data_AF-A0A8T3LIK2-F1
#
_entry.id   AF-A0A8T3LIK2-F1
#
_cell.length_a   1.000
_cell.length_b   1.000
_cell.length_c   1.000
_cell.angle_alpha   90.00
_cell.angle_beta   90.00
_cell.angle_gamma   90.00
#
_symmetry.space_group_name_H-M   'P 1'
#
loop_
_entity.id
_entity.type
_entity.pdbx_description
1 polymer ?
#
loop_
_entity_poly.entity_id
_entity_poly.type
_entity_poly.pdbx_seq_one_letter_code
_entity_poly.pdbx_strand_id
1 'polypeptide(L)'
;FKTVIPSKIFECMAMGIPTIMSVPEGEATSIIRDTNSGIIVESENPKQIAEAILKLYSNKELYQDVRVCGINAASNYSRDHLAADMIRTFKRVCS
;
A
#
# COMPACT_ATOMS: atom_id res chain seq x y z
N PHE A 1 -2.06 -12.08 -10.31
CA PHE A 1 -1.72 -10.71 -9.86
C PHE A 1 -2.90 -9.93 -9.31
N LYS A 2 -4.13 -10.02 -9.86
CA LYS A 2 -5.28 -9.27 -9.33
C LYS A 2 -5.66 -9.60 -7.87
N THR A 3 -5.40 -10.83 -7.43
CA THR A 3 -5.83 -11.39 -6.13
C THR A 3 -4.67 -11.69 -5.18
N VAL A 4 -3.45 -11.25 -5.49
CA VAL A 4 -2.28 -11.50 -4.64
C VAL A 4 -1.79 -10.15 -4.16
N ILE A 5 -1.65 -10.02 -2.85
CA ILE A 5 -1.08 -8.83 -2.21
C ILE A 5 0.42 -9.05 -1.99
N PRO A 6 1.31 -8.32 -2.66
CA PRO A 6 2.75 -8.41 -2.41
C PRO A 6 3.09 -7.94 -0.98
N SER A 7 3.84 -8.75 -0.23
CA SER A 7 4.25 -8.41 1.14
C SER A 7 5.05 -7.11 1.24
N LYS A 8 5.79 -6.78 0.17
CA LYS A 8 6.61 -5.56 0.07
C LYS A 8 5.81 -4.26 0.24
N ILE A 9 4.51 -4.26 -0.04
CA ILE A 9 3.64 -3.09 0.20
C ILE A 9 3.70 -2.71 1.69
N PHE A 10 3.50 -3.70 2.57
CA PHE A 10 3.43 -3.47 4.00
C PHE A 10 4.80 -3.12 4.60
N GLU A 11 5.87 -3.72 4.08
CA GLU A 11 7.24 -3.37 4.46
C GLU A 11 7.55 -1.90 4.11
N CYS A 12 7.25 -1.48 2.87
CA CYS A 12 7.43 -0.08 2.44
C CYS A 12 6.58 0.90 3.27
N MET A 13 5.32 0.57 3.54
CA MET A 13 4.43 1.37 4.38
C MET A 13 5.02 1.58 5.79
N ALA A 14 5.45 0.49 6.45
CA ALA A 14 6.03 0.55 7.79
C ALA A 14 7.34 1.35 7.84
N MET A 15 8.14 1.31 6.77
CA MET A 15 9.36 2.11 6.65
C MET A 15 9.09 3.57 6.24
N GLY A 16 7.86 3.91 5.87
CA GLY A 16 7.51 5.23 5.35
C GLY A 16 8.15 5.51 4.00
N ILE A 17 8.21 4.49 3.13
CA ILE A 17 8.71 4.60 1.76
C ILE A 17 7.49 4.67 0.83
N PRO A 18 7.21 5.83 0.21
CA PRO A 18 6.17 5.95 -0.81
C PRO A 18 6.33 4.91 -1.92
N THR A 19 5.26 4.17 -2.22
CA THR A 19 5.30 3.10 -3.22
C THR A 19 4.77 3.60 -4.57
N ILE A 20 5.46 3.28 -5.67
CA ILE A 20 4.90 3.42 -7.02
C ILE A 20 4.43 2.04 -7.47
N MET A 21 3.12 1.89 -7.65
CA MET A 21 2.48 0.62 -7.97
C MET A 21 2.11 0.57 -9.46
N SER A 22 2.80 -0.29 -10.22
CA SER A 22 2.61 -0.50 -11.66
C SER A 22 2.14 -1.93 -11.93
N VAL A 23 0.92 -2.26 -11.51
CA VAL A 23 0.29 -3.57 -11.71
C VAL A 23 -1.16 -3.39 -12.15
N PRO A 24 -1.79 -4.40 -12.79
CA PRO A 24 -3.22 -4.33 -13.11
C PRO A 24 -4.08 -4.08 -11.86
N GLU A 25 -5.20 -3.38 -12.05
CA GLU A 25 -6.15 -3.10 -10.96
C GLU A 25 -6.56 -4.37 -10.20
N GLY A 26 -6.55 -4.27 -8.86
CA GLY A 26 -6.83 -5.36 -7.93
C GLY A 26 -6.60 -4.96 -6.48
N GLU A 27 -6.39 -5.96 -5.61
CA GLU A 27 -6.27 -5.71 -4.17
C GLU A 27 -5.07 -4.81 -3.82
N ALA A 28 -3.94 -5.01 -4.50
CA ALA A 28 -2.73 -4.22 -4.27
C ALA A 28 -2.93 -2.72 -4.58
N THR A 29 -3.59 -2.38 -5.69
CA THR A 29 -3.87 -0.98 -6.04
C THR A 29 -4.91 -0.37 -5.12
N SER A 30 -5.94 -1.14 -4.70
CA SER A 30 -6.91 -0.69 -3.70
C SER A 30 -6.26 -0.35 -2.36
N ILE A 31 -5.36 -1.20 -1.84
CA ILE A 31 -4.64 -0.91 -0.59
C ILE A 31 -3.86 0.41 -0.69
N ILE A 32 -3.09 0.61 -1.76
CA ILE A 32 -2.31 1.84 -1.96
C ILE A 32 -3.22 3.07 -2.02
N ARG A 33 -4.37 2.96 -2.70
CA ARG A 33 -5.37 4.03 -2.86
C ARG A 33 -6.04 4.37 -1.53
N ASP A 34 -6.55 3.37 -0.82
CA ASP A 34 -7.31 3.54 0.41
C ASP A 34 -6.44 4.05 1.57
N THR A 35 -5.15 3.71 1.54
CA THR A 35 -4.17 4.14 2.55
C THR A 35 -3.41 5.41 2.17
N ASN A 36 -3.60 5.94 0.96
CA ASN A 36 -2.82 7.04 0.41
C ASN A 36 -1.29 6.86 0.58
N SER A 37 -0.80 5.62 0.48
CA SER A 37 0.59 5.25 0.77
C SER A 37 1.49 5.18 -0.47
N GLY A 38 0.98 5.62 -1.62
CA GLY A 38 1.72 5.57 -2.88
C GLY A 38 1.01 6.21 -4.07
N ILE A 39 1.60 6.03 -5.25
CA ILE A 39 1.08 6.45 -6.55
C ILE A 39 0.84 5.20 -7.39
N ILE A 40 -0.34 5.11 -8.00
CA ILE A 40 -0.67 4.04 -8.95
C ILE A 40 -0.42 4.56 -10.36
N VAL A 41 0.23 3.75 -11.18
CA VAL A 41 0.50 4.04 -12.59
C VAL A 41 0.07 2.86 -13.45
N GLU A 42 -0.17 3.13 -14.73
CA GLU A 42 -0.56 2.09 -15.69
C GLU A 42 0.52 1.00 -15.82
N SER A 43 0.06 -0.24 -15.90
CA SER A 43 0.95 -1.38 -16.11
C SER A 43 1.70 -1.24 -17.44
N GLU A 44 2.98 -1.62 -17.46
CA GLU A 44 3.85 -1.56 -18.64
C GLU A 44 4.05 -0.13 -19.20
N ASN A 45 3.84 0.90 -18.37
CA ASN A 45 4.05 2.30 -18.76
C ASN A 45 5.28 2.93 -18.08
N PRO A 46 6.50 2.77 -18.65
CA PRO A 46 7.72 3.32 -18.05
C PRO A 46 7.73 4.85 -17.98
N LYS A 47 6.99 5.52 -18.87
CA LYS A 47 6.88 6.98 -18.85
C LYS A 47 6.15 7.47 -17.60
N GLN A 48 5.02 6.85 -17.26
CA GLN A 48 4.29 7.19 -16.04
C GLN A 48 5.09 6.87 -14.77
N ILE A 49 5.87 5.77 -14.77
CA ILE A 49 6.79 5.46 -13.66
C ILE A 49 7.80 6.60 -13.48
N ALA A 50 8.44 7.05 -14.57
CA ALA A 50 9.40 8.15 -14.52
C ALA A 50 8.75 9.45 -14.03
N GLU A 51 7.55 9.78 -14.53
CA GLU A 51 6.77 10.94 -14.08
C GLU A 51 6.41 10.86 -12.59
N ALA A 52 6.02 9.68 -12.09
CA ALA A 52 5.71 9.47 -10.68
C ALA A 52 6.95 9.62 -9.79
N ILE A 53 8.11 9.10 -10.22
CA ILE A 53 9.40 9.30 -9.54
C ILE A 53 9.72 10.79 -9.46
N LEU A 54 9.64 11.50 -10.59
CA LEU A 54 9.92 12.94 -10.65
C LEU A 54 8.93 13.76 -9.80
N LYS A 55 7.66 13.36 -9.77
CA LYS A 55 6.62 13.99 -8.95
C LYS A 55 6.94 13.88 -7.46
N LEU A 56 7.30 12.68 -6.98
CA LEU A 56 7.70 12.46 -5.59
C LEU A 56 9.03 13.14 -5.24
N TYR A 57 9.97 13.20 -6.19
CA TYR A 57 11.27 13.84 -5.98
C TYR A 57 11.16 15.38 -5.92
N SER A 58 10.36 15.98 -6.81
CA SER A 58 10.23 17.43 -6.92
C SER A 58 9.27 18.04 -5.90
N ASN A 59 8.27 17.28 -5.42
CA ASN A 59 7.30 17.74 -4.44
C ASN A 59 7.55 17.07 -3.07
N LYS A 60 8.31 17.76 -2.21
CA LYS A 60 8.63 17.30 -0.86
C LYS A 60 7.41 17.17 0.04
N GLU A 61 6.42 18.05 -0.10
CA GLU A 61 5.18 18.02 0.68
C GLU A 61 4.40 16.74 0.38
N LEU A 62 4.15 16.47 -0.91
CA LEU A 62 3.53 15.23 -1.35
C LEU A 62 4.28 14.00 -0.85
N TYR A 63 5.62 14.00 -0.91
CA TYR A 63 6.41 12.88 -0.40
C TYR A 63 6.17 12.64 1.09
N GLN A 64 6.16 13.72 1.90
CA GLN A 64 5.92 13.61 3.34
C GLN A 64 4.50 13.16 3.65
N ASP A 65 3.50 13.66 2.93
CA ASP A 65 2.11 13.27 3.11
C ASP A 65 1.91 11.78 2.84
N VAL A 66 2.41 11.29 1.70
CA VAL A 66 2.33 9.87 1.33
C VAL A 66 3.09 8.99 2.33
N ARG A 67 4.25 9.46 2.80
CA ARG A 67 5.04 8.77 3.83
C ARG A 67 4.29 8.64 5.15
N VAL A 68 3.71 9.72 5.65
CA VAL A 68 2.98 9.74 6.93
C VAL A 68 1.73 8.86 6.83
N CYS A 69 0.98 8.96 5.73
CA CYS A 69 -0.17 8.10 5.45
C CYS A 69 0.22 6.61 5.47
N GLY A 70 1.32 6.24 4.79
CA GLY A 70 1.83 4.88 4.79
C GLY A 70 2.18 4.35 6.19
N ILE A 71 2.91 5.13 7.00
CA ILE A 71 3.28 4.74 8.37
C ILE A 71 2.03 4.54 9.24
N ASN A 72 1.08 5.48 9.19
CA ASN A 72 -0.14 5.41 9.99
C ASN A 72 -0.98 4.17 9.63
N ALA A 73 -1.08 3.86 8.34
CA ALA A 73 -1.84 2.71 7.85
C ALA A 73 -1.14 1.36 8.06
N ALA A 74 0.19 1.31 8.24
CA ALA A 74 0.94 0.06 8.34
C ALA A 74 0.49 -0.85 9.49
N SER A 75 0.05 -0.25 10.61
CA SER A 75 -0.42 -0.98 11.80
C SER A 75 -1.63 -1.88 11.52
N ASN A 76 -2.52 -1.45 10.61
CA ASN A 76 -3.71 -2.20 10.20
C ASN A 76 -3.38 -3.52 9.48
N TYR A 77 -2.16 -3.64 8.95
CA TYR A 77 -1.70 -4.81 8.20
C TYR A 77 -0.60 -5.59 8.94
N SER A 78 -0.42 -5.30 10.23
CA SER A 78 0.50 -6.06 11.08
C SER A 78 0.00 -7.50 11.28
N ARG A 79 0.94 -8.44 11.44
CA ARG A 79 0.61 -9.86 11.65
C ARG A 79 -0.28 -10.06 12.88
N ASP A 80 -0.05 -9.28 13.93
CA ASP A 80 -0.82 -9.37 15.17
C ASP A 80 -2.28 -8.94 14.97
N HIS A 81 -2.52 -7.85 14.21
CA HIS A 81 -3.88 -7.41 13.86
C HIS A 81 -4.60 -8.46 12.99
N LEU A 82 -3.94 -8.97 11.95
CA LEU A 82 -4.54 -9.96 11.06
C LEU A 82 -4.83 -11.28 11.80
N ALA A 83 -3.95 -11.69 12.73
CA ALA A 83 -4.17 -12.87 13.57
C ALA A 83 -5.36 -12.67 14.55
N ALA A 84 -5.47 -11.49 15.16
CA ALA A 84 -6.60 -11.16 16.04
C ALA A 84 -7.94 -11.17 15.28
N ASP A 85 -7.96 -10.63 14.06
CA ASP A 85 -9.12 -10.63 13.17
C ASP A 85 -9.55 -12.03 12.74
N MET A 86 -8.58 -12.90 12.46
CA MET A 86 -8.79 -14.30 12.17
C MET A 86 -9.43 -15.02 13.37
N ILE A 87 -8.87 -14.85 14.58
CA ILE A 87 -9.41 -15.45 15.81
C ILE A 87 -10.84 -14.96 16.08
N ARG A 88 -11.12 -13.66 15.91
CA ARG A 88 -12.46 -13.09 16.06
C ARG A 88 -13.46 -13.73 15.09
N THR A 89 -13.05 -13.93 13.84
CA THR A 89 -13.89 -14.54 12.81
C THR A 89 -14.18 -16.00 13.13
N PHE A 90 -13.17 -16.79 13.53
CA PHE A 90 -13.37 -18.17 13.95
C PHE A 90 -14.32 -18.28 15.14
N LYS A 91 -14.12 -17.45 16.17
CA LYS A 91 -15.01 -17.42 17.35
C LYS A 91 -16.47 -17.17 16.97
N ARG A 92 -16.73 -16.25 16.03
CA ARG A 92 -18.08 -15.90 15.58
C ARG A 92 -18.77 -17.02 14.78
N VAL A 93 -18.02 -17.80 14.01
CA VAL A 93 -18.60 -18.86 13.16
C VAL A 93 -18.76 -20.17 13.93
N CYS A 94 -17.94 -20.39 14.96
CA CYS A 94 -17.98 -21.60 15.79
C CYS A 94 -18.85 -21.47 17.06
N SER A 95 -19.44 -20.30 17.32
CA SER A 95 -20.42 -20.05 18.39
C SER A 95 -21.83 -20.05 17.84
#